data_AF-A0A9E3DJ45-F1
#
_entry.id   AF-A0A9E3DJ45-F1
#
_cell.length_a   1.000
_cell.length_b   1.000
_cell.length_c   1.000
_cell.angle_alpha   90.00
_cell.angle_beta   90.00
_cell.angle_gamma   90.00
#
_symmetry.space_group_name_H-M   'P 1'
#
loop_
_entity.id
_entity.type
_entity.pdbx_description
1 polymer ?
#
loop_
_entity_poly.entity_id
_entity_poly.type
_entity_poly.pdbx_seq_one_letter_code
_entity_poly.pdbx_strand_id
1 'polypeptide(L)'
;MFFLDFVVNAALEGHFESLKERTIGVEVFNRDPNYDTNQDPVVRGTASEVRKRLAQYYQIPGHERELRIDLPAGSYLPEFHCPAESIVVAPPTVVSSPPRGAHWRWPVWVAILAALAIGLFAANFSHRAASAVDQFWAPMLGTADPVLLCVGQPKVYNLIGSLEVEMEKAVPAPGTQLSRDAANQKIPGTVGQIVPNWDRYLALGDAICLSDVASLLARRGRVYHVRGGGSTTFADLRENPAVLIGGFTNDW
;
A
#
# COMPACT_ATOMS: atom_id res chain seq x y z
N MET A 1 15.96 26.54 4.53
CA MET A 1 15.29 27.61 3.73
C MET A 1 16.13 27.95 2.48
N PHE A 2 16.87 26.99 1.91
CA PHE A 2 17.83 27.26 0.84
C PHE A 2 17.27 27.05 -0.57
N PHE A 3 16.25 26.20 -0.71
CA PHE A 3 15.67 25.85 -2.01
C PHE A 3 14.98 27.06 -2.68
N LEU A 4 14.00 27.69 -2.03
CA LEU A 4 13.24 28.78 -2.65
C LEU A 4 14.14 29.97 -3.05
N ASP A 5 15.09 30.31 -2.18
CA ASP A 5 16.08 31.36 -2.42
C ASP A 5 16.97 31.06 -3.64
N PHE A 6 17.53 29.85 -3.71
CA PHE A 6 18.33 29.40 -4.86
C PHE A 6 17.56 29.51 -6.17
N VAL A 7 16.32 29.01 -6.18
CA VAL A 7 15.49 28.95 -7.39
C VAL A 7 15.10 30.35 -7.86
N VAL A 8 14.76 31.26 -6.93
CA VAL A 8 14.44 32.66 -7.23
C VAL A 8 15.67 33.39 -7.76
N ASN A 9 16.83 33.27 -7.11
CA ASN A 9 18.05 33.94 -7.56
C ASN A 9 18.50 33.42 -8.94
N ALA A 10 18.46 32.10 -9.16
CA ALA A 10 18.77 31.52 -10.48
C ALA A 10 17.82 32.02 -11.58
N ALA A 11 16.53 32.23 -11.27
CA ALA A 11 15.57 32.77 -12.22
C ALA A 11 15.80 34.28 -12.50
N LEU A 12 16.14 35.06 -11.47
CA LEU A 12 16.44 36.49 -11.61
C LEU A 12 17.75 36.74 -12.37
N GLU A 13 18.73 35.84 -12.25
CA GLU A 13 20.00 35.87 -12.98
C GLU A 13 19.90 35.28 -14.40
N GLY A 14 18.76 34.68 -14.77
CA GLY A 14 18.55 34.06 -16.08
C GLY A 14 19.23 32.68 -16.27
N HIS A 15 19.70 32.07 -15.19
CA HIS A 15 20.36 30.77 -15.17
C HIS A 15 19.35 29.60 -15.21
N PHE A 16 18.48 29.55 -16.22
CA PHE A 16 17.40 28.55 -16.28
C PHE A 16 17.90 27.09 -16.38
N GLU A 17 19.14 26.88 -16.83
CA GLU A 17 19.77 25.56 -16.91
C GLU A 17 20.04 24.93 -15.53
N SER A 18 20.20 25.75 -14.48
CA SER A 18 20.37 25.26 -13.10
C SER A 18 19.06 24.82 -12.45
N LEU A 19 17.91 25.16 -13.07
CA LEU A 19 16.57 24.82 -12.58
C LEU A 19 16.12 23.41 -12.99
N LYS A 20 17.02 22.56 -13.47
CA LYS A 20 16.75 21.14 -13.74
C LYS A 20 16.84 20.35 -12.43
N GLU A 21 15.97 19.34 -12.28
CA GLU A 21 15.89 18.53 -11.04
C GLU A 21 17.25 18.02 -10.56
N ARG A 22 18.03 17.40 -11.46
CA ARG A 22 19.36 16.86 -11.15
C ARG A 22 20.33 17.96 -10.70
N THR A 23 20.35 19.09 -11.40
CA THR A 23 21.26 20.21 -11.07
C THR A 23 20.94 20.78 -9.70
N ILE A 24 19.65 20.98 -9.39
CA ILE A 24 19.21 21.44 -8.06
C ILE A 24 19.60 20.41 -6.98
N GLY A 25 19.48 19.12 -7.26
CA GLY A 25 19.91 18.06 -6.35
C GLY A 25 21.39 18.14 -5.99
N VAL A 26 22.24 18.42 -6.97
CA VAL A 26 23.69 18.56 -6.78
C VAL A 26 24.00 19.86 -6.03
N GLU A 27 23.48 21.00 -6.50
CA GLU A 27 23.87 22.32 -6.00
C GLU A 27 23.25 22.68 -4.65
N VAL A 28 22.00 22.27 -4.40
CA VAL A 28 21.26 22.63 -3.16
C VAL A 28 21.25 21.50 -2.14
N PHE A 29 21.18 20.25 -2.58
CA PHE A 29 21.07 19.08 -1.69
C PHE A 29 22.36 18.26 -1.62
N ASN A 30 23.45 18.73 -2.26
CA ASN A 30 24.77 18.11 -2.24
C ASN A 30 24.73 16.62 -2.63
N ARG A 31 23.88 16.28 -3.62
CA ARG A 31 23.79 14.92 -4.17
C ARG A 31 24.91 14.65 -5.17
N ASP A 32 25.25 13.38 -5.33
CA ASP A 32 26.19 12.94 -6.35
C ASP A 32 25.66 13.30 -7.76
N PRO A 33 26.46 13.84 -8.69
CA PRO A 33 25.98 14.18 -10.04
C PRO A 33 25.31 13.03 -10.81
N ASN A 34 25.65 11.79 -10.50
CA ASN A 34 25.10 10.59 -11.13
C ASN A 34 23.93 9.97 -10.35
N TYR A 35 23.39 10.66 -9.35
CA TYR A 35 22.23 10.14 -8.60
C TYR A 35 20.98 9.99 -9.47
N ASP A 36 20.15 9.01 -9.11
CA ASP A 36 18.87 8.74 -9.76
C ASP A 36 17.74 9.57 -9.12
N THR A 37 17.22 10.54 -9.87
CA THR A 37 16.11 11.40 -9.45
C THR A 37 14.78 10.66 -9.30
N ASN A 38 14.66 9.44 -9.84
CA ASN A 38 13.47 8.59 -9.64
C ASN A 38 13.50 7.86 -8.31
N GLN A 39 14.69 7.50 -7.82
CA GLN A 39 14.86 6.80 -6.54
C GLN A 39 14.99 7.76 -5.37
N ASP A 40 15.55 8.97 -5.59
CA ASP A 40 15.67 10.02 -4.58
C ASP A 40 14.85 11.27 -4.96
N PRO A 41 13.59 11.36 -4.52
CA PRO A 41 12.70 12.47 -4.85
C PRO A 41 12.91 13.70 -3.95
N VAL A 42 14.08 13.89 -3.34
CA VAL A 42 14.34 15.00 -2.40
C VAL A 42 13.92 16.38 -2.96
N VAL A 43 14.28 16.66 -4.23
CA VAL A 43 13.95 17.93 -4.90
C VAL A 43 12.45 18.09 -5.10
N ARG A 44 11.75 17.03 -5.56
CA ARG A 44 10.28 17.03 -5.73
C ARG A 44 9.55 17.19 -4.40
N GLY A 45 10.04 16.54 -3.36
CA GLY A 45 9.51 16.62 -2.00
C GLY A 45 9.59 18.05 -1.47
N THR A 46 10.79 18.65 -1.48
CA THR A 46 10.99 20.02 -1.01
C THR A 46 10.24 21.04 -1.85
N ALA A 47 10.19 20.90 -3.17
CA ALA A 47 9.41 21.79 -4.03
C ALA A 47 7.90 21.72 -3.70
N SER A 48 7.38 20.53 -3.42
CA SER A 48 5.98 20.35 -3.02
C SER A 48 5.68 20.99 -1.67
N GLU A 49 6.60 20.89 -0.72
CA GLU A 49 6.49 21.54 0.58
C GLU A 49 6.52 23.07 0.46
N VAL A 50 7.43 23.62 -0.36
CA VAL A 50 7.52 25.06 -0.62
C VAL A 50 6.25 25.58 -1.29
N ARG A 51 5.70 24.89 -2.29
CA ARG A 51 4.41 25.24 -2.92
C ARG A 51 3.29 25.31 -1.90
N LYS A 52 3.19 24.33 -1.00
CA LYS A 52 2.19 24.32 0.06
C LYS A 52 2.35 25.53 1.00
N ARG A 53 3.58 25.84 1.41
CA ARG A 53 3.86 26.98 2.30
C ARG A 53 3.57 28.33 1.63
N LEU A 54 3.94 28.51 0.35
CA LEU A 54 3.61 29.72 -0.43
C LEU A 54 2.10 29.90 -0.57
N ALA A 55 1.38 28.83 -0.93
CA ALA A 55 -0.08 28.87 -1.03
C ALA A 55 -0.75 29.23 0.30
N GLN A 56 -0.24 28.70 1.42
CA GLN A 56 -0.73 29.05 2.76
C GLN A 56 -0.41 30.50 3.15
N TYR A 57 0.78 30.97 2.84
CA TYR A 57 1.23 32.33 3.15
C TYR A 57 0.33 33.39 2.48
N TYR A 58 0.09 33.27 1.17
CA TYR A 58 -0.75 34.22 0.43
C TYR A 58 -2.27 34.06 0.66
N GLN A 59 -2.71 33.01 1.37
CA GLN A 59 -4.11 32.87 1.80
C GLN A 59 -4.42 33.63 3.10
N ILE A 60 -3.40 34.10 3.83
CA ILE A 60 -3.60 34.86 5.06
C ILE A 60 -4.03 36.29 4.71
N PRO A 61 -5.14 36.81 5.29
CA PRO A 61 -5.58 38.19 5.08
C PRO A 61 -4.47 39.17 5.48
N GLY A 62 -4.12 40.08 4.56
CA GLY A 62 -3.05 41.08 4.76
C GLY A 62 -1.94 41.03 3.70
N HIS A 63 -1.77 39.90 3.00
CA HIS A 63 -0.74 39.73 1.96
C HIS A 63 -1.23 40.02 0.53
N GLU A 64 -2.46 40.53 0.37
CA GLU A 64 -3.10 40.76 -0.94
C GLU A 64 -2.38 41.79 -1.83
N ARG A 65 -1.55 42.65 -1.23
CA ARG A 65 -0.80 43.72 -1.91
C ARG A 65 0.69 43.43 -2.05
N GLU A 66 1.14 42.24 -1.67
CA GLU A 66 2.55 41.85 -1.77
C GLU A 66 2.85 41.16 -3.11
N LEU A 67 4.14 41.16 -3.49
CA LEU A 67 4.61 40.39 -4.64
C LEU A 67 4.31 38.90 -4.41
N ARG A 68 3.58 38.29 -5.33
CA ARG A 68 3.23 36.87 -5.26
C ARG A 68 4.22 36.03 -6.05
N ILE A 69 4.85 35.07 -5.36
CA ILE A 69 5.74 34.07 -5.96
C ILE A 69 4.96 32.76 -6.08
N ASP A 70 4.75 32.30 -7.30
CA ASP A 70 4.16 30.99 -7.60
C ASP A 70 5.23 30.05 -8.16
N LEU A 71 5.22 28.78 -7.75
CA LEU A 71 6.11 27.74 -8.26
C LEU A 71 5.29 26.64 -8.94
N PRO A 72 5.12 26.65 -10.28
CA PRO A 72 4.23 25.73 -11.00
C PRO A 72 4.57 24.26 -10.76
N ALA A 73 3.56 23.39 -10.86
CA ALA A 73 3.78 21.95 -10.80
C ALA A 73 4.52 21.47 -12.07
N GLY A 74 5.55 20.64 -11.92
CA GLY A 74 6.36 20.14 -13.04
C GLY A 74 7.45 21.10 -13.54
N SER A 75 7.46 22.34 -13.02
CA SER A 75 8.54 23.30 -13.25
C SER A 75 9.20 23.68 -11.93
N TYR A 76 10.49 23.99 -11.98
CA TYR A 76 11.19 24.66 -10.90
C TYR A 76 11.42 26.14 -11.23
N LEU A 77 10.79 26.69 -12.25
CA LEU A 77 10.87 28.11 -12.57
C LEU A 77 9.81 28.90 -11.79
N PRO A 78 10.17 29.85 -10.91
CA PRO A 78 9.22 30.69 -10.19
C PRO A 78 8.62 31.75 -11.11
N GLU A 79 7.33 32.01 -10.92
CA GLU A 79 6.56 33.06 -11.58
C GLU A 79 6.28 34.18 -10.57
N PHE A 80 6.43 35.43 -11.01
CA PHE A 80 6.25 36.62 -10.17
C PHE A 80 5.04 37.41 -10.64
N HIS A 81 4.08 37.64 -9.74
CA HIS A 81 2.88 38.42 -10.00
C HIS A 81 2.83 39.65 -9.10
N CYS A 82 2.89 40.83 -9.71
CA CYS A 82 2.61 42.08 -9.01
C CYS A 82 1.09 42.32 -8.94
N PRO A 83 0.52 42.63 -7.77
CA PRO A 83 -0.86 43.09 -7.68
C PRO A 83 -1.00 44.36 -8.53
N ALA A 84 -1.94 44.36 -9.47
CA ALA A 84 -2.22 45.54 -10.28
C ALA A 84 -2.74 46.64 -9.35
N GLU A 85 -1.95 47.70 -9.18
CA GLU A 85 -2.40 48.93 -8.56
C GLU A 85 -3.55 49.48 -9.41
N SER A 86 -4.77 49.45 -8.87
CA SER A 86 -5.93 50.00 -9.53
C SER A 86 -5.82 51.52 -9.52
N ILE A 87 -5.09 52.07 -10.48
CA ILE A 87 -5.18 53.49 -10.82
C ILE A 87 -6.56 53.69 -11.46
N VAL A 88 -7.51 54.13 -10.65
CA VAL A 88 -8.83 54.57 -11.12
C VAL A 88 -8.64 55.91 -11.83
N VAL A 89 -8.42 55.87 -13.14
CA VAL A 89 -8.65 57.02 -14.02
C VAL A 89 -9.75 56.61 -14.99
N ALA A 90 -10.92 57.22 -14.83
CA ALA A 90 -12.03 57.08 -15.75
C ALA A 90 -11.78 57.89 -17.03
N PRO A 91 -11.97 57.31 -18.23
CA PRO A 91 -12.28 58.09 -19.42
C PRO A 91 -13.68 57.77 -19.95
N PRO A 92 -14.26 58.69 -20.75
CA PRO A 92 -15.67 58.66 -21.11
C PRO A 92 -15.97 57.57 -22.14
N THR A 93 -17.20 57.07 -22.02
CA THR A 93 -17.94 56.21 -22.95
C THR A 93 -17.60 56.45 -24.42
N VAL A 94 -17.00 55.44 -25.06
CA VAL A 94 -17.09 55.23 -26.50
C VAL A 94 -17.72 53.86 -26.73
N VAL A 95 -18.96 53.89 -27.21
CA VAL A 95 -19.71 52.73 -27.69
C VAL A 95 -18.91 52.11 -28.84
N SER A 96 -18.40 50.89 -28.66
CA SER A 96 -17.92 50.06 -29.76
C SER A 96 -18.57 48.68 -29.66
N SER A 97 -19.27 48.33 -30.74
CA SER A 97 -20.04 47.10 -30.95
C SER A 97 -19.17 45.83 -30.82
N PRO A 98 -19.76 44.68 -30.46
CA PRO A 98 -18.98 43.46 -30.25
C PRO A 98 -18.49 42.87 -31.57
N PRO A 99 -17.25 42.34 -31.65
CA PRO A 99 -16.89 41.44 -32.74
C PRO A 99 -17.61 40.11 -32.52
N ARG A 100 -18.49 39.76 -33.46
CA ARG A 100 -18.92 38.37 -33.66
C ARG A 100 -17.73 37.60 -34.21
N GLY A 101 -17.12 36.75 -33.38
CA GLY A 101 -16.01 35.89 -33.78
C GLY A 101 -15.68 34.84 -32.73
N ALA A 102 -16.18 33.62 -32.97
CA ALA A 102 -15.59 32.34 -32.57
C ALA A 102 -15.21 32.11 -31.08
N HIS A 103 -16.18 31.81 -30.22
CA HIS A 103 -15.91 31.10 -28.95
C HIS A 103 -16.83 29.91 -28.69
N TRP A 104 -17.71 29.55 -29.64
CA TRP A 104 -18.56 28.34 -29.57
C TRP A 104 -17.79 27.06 -29.92
N ARG A 105 -16.61 26.86 -29.33
CA ARG A 105 -15.96 25.54 -29.27
C ARG A 105 -15.27 25.28 -27.93
N TRP A 106 -15.14 26.28 -27.05
CA TRP A 106 -14.52 26.07 -25.75
C TRP A 106 -15.25 25.04 -24.86
N PRO A 107 -16.59 24.96 -24.79
CA PRO A 107 -17.24 23.87 -24.03
C PRO A 107 -17.00 22.50 -24.66
N VAL A 108 -16.79 22.42 -25.99
CA VAL A 108 -16.46 21.17 -26.68
C VAL A 108 -15.03 20.72 -26.32
N TRP A 109 -14.08 21.64 -26.27
CA TRP A 109 -12.70 21.33 -25.85
C TRP A 109 -12.60 20.97 -24.37
N VAL A 110 -13.38 21.62 -23.49
CA VAL A 110 -13.48 21.26 -22.07
C VAL A 110 -14.09 19.87 -21.91
N ALA A 111 -15.15 19.53 -22.65
CA ALA A 111 -15.76 18.20 -22.62
C ALA A 111 -14.81 17.12 -23.16
N ILE A 112 -14.06 17.41 -24.23
CA ILE A 112 -13.03 16.50 -24.77
C ILE A 112 -11.92 16.28 -23.75
N LEU A 113 -11.39 17.35 -23.13
CA LEU A 113 -10.35 17.23 -22.11
C LEU A 113 -10.84 16.48 -20.87
N ALA A 114 -12.07 16.71 -20.43
CA ALA A 114 -12.68 15.98 -19.32
C ALA A 114 -12.87 14.50 -19.67
N ALA A 115 -13.37 14.18 -20.87
CA ALA A 115 -13.50 12.80 -21.32
C ALA A 115 -12.14 12.11 -21.48
N LEU A 116 -11.12 12.82 -21.96
CA LEU A 116 -9.75 12.31 -22.06
C LEU A 116 -9.15 12.08 -20.67
N ALA A 117 -9.36 13.00 -19.73
CA ALA A 117 -8.93 12.87 -18.35
C ALA A 117 -9.64 11.72 -17.63
N ILE A 118 -10.95 11.54 -17.83
CA ILE A 118 -11.72 10.39 -17.32
C ILE A 118 -11.22 9.10 -17.95
N GLY A 119 -10.96 9.08 -19.26
CA GLY A 119 -10.41 7.92 -19.97
C GLY A 119 -9.01 7.55 -19.46
N LEU A 120 -8.13 8.54 -19.28
CA LEU A 120 -6.80 8.35 -18.70
C LEU A 120 -6.88 7.91 -17.24
N PHE A 121 -7.79 8.46 -16.45
CA PHE A 121 -7.99 8.07 -15.06
C PHE A 121 -8.54 6.65 -14.95
N ALA A 122 -9.53 6.28 -15.78
CA ALA A 122 -10.09 4.93 -15.85
C ALA A 122 -9.05 3.91 -16.33
N ALA A 123 -8.23 4.27 -17.33
CA ALA A 123 -7.12 3.45 -17.79
C ALA A 123 -6.08 3.27 -16.68
N ASN A 124 -5.69 4.33 -15.98
CA ASN A 124 -4.69 4.26 -14.90
C ASN A 124 -5.22 3.51 -13.66
N PHE A 125 -6.53 3.61 -13.39
CA PHE A 125 -7.19 2.82 -12.35
C PHE A 125 -7.27 1.32 -12.74
N SER A 126 -7.51 1.03 -14.01
CA SER A 126 -7.51 -0.34 -14.56
C SER A 126 -6.10 -0.93 -14.68
N HIS A 127 -5.08 -0.08 -14.86
CA HIS A 127 -3.66 -0.44 -14.94
C HIS A 127 -2.96 -0.44 -13.58
N ARG A 128 -3.67 -0.29 -12.45
CA ARG A 128 -3.08 -0.63 -11.15
C ARG A 128 -2.66 -2.10 -11.22
N ALA A 129 -1.36 -2.31 -11.40
CA ALA A 129 -0.78 -3.63 -11.52
C ALA A 129 -1.23 -4.46 -10.33
N ALA A 130 -1.76 -5.65 -10.61
CA ALA A 130 -2.10 -6.64 -9.60
C ALA A 130 -0.92 -6.73 -8.62
N SER A 131 -1.17 -6.54 -7.33
CA SER A 131 -0.13 -6.65 -6.32
C SER A 131 0.53 -8.03 -6.39
N ALA A 132 1.72 -8.20 -5.82
CA ALA A 132 2.34 -9.54 -5.77
C ALA A 132 1.42 -10.58 -5.12
N VAL A 133 0.61 -10.16 -4.14
CA VAL A 133 -0.43 -10.99 -3.51
C VAL A 133 -1.53 -11.34 -4.50
N ASP A 134 -2.01 -10.38 -5.30
CA ASP A 134 -3.03 -10.65 -6.32
C ASP A 134 -2.52 -11.61 -7.40
N GLN A 135 -1.29 -11.43 -7.86
CA GLN A 135 -0.69 -12.31 -8.88
C GLN A 135 -0.48 -13.72 -8.33
N PHE A 136 -0.02 -13.84 -7.09
CA PHE A 136 0.14 -15.11 -6.41
C PHE A 136 -1.19 -15.87 -6.29
N TRP A 137 -2.26 -15.18 -5.90
CA TRP A 137 -3.58 -15.80 -5.71
C TRP A 137 -4.42 -15.91 -6.99
N ALA A 138 -4.03 -15.26 -8.09
CA ALA A 138 -4.79 -15.21 -9.34
C ALA A 138 -5.23 -16.58 -9.88
N PRO A 139 -4.39 -17.65 -9.89
CA PRO A 139 -4.79 -18.96 -10.40
C PRO A 139 -5.96 -19.57 -9.63
N MET A 140 -6.04 -19.31 -8.33
CA MET A 140 -7.07 -19.86 -7.45
C MET A 140 -8.32 -18.99 -7.38
N LEU A 141 -8.16 -17.67 -7.43
CA LEU A 141 -9.28 -16.73 -7.41
C LEU A 141 -10.01 -16.64 -8.76
N GLY A 142 -9.34 -17.05 -9.84
CA GLY A 142 -9.85 -16.96 -11.22
C GLY A 142 -10.77 -18.10 -11.68
N THR A 143 -10.78 -19.25 -10.98
CA THR A 143 -11.68 -20.37 -11.32
C THR A 143 -13.11 -20.07 -10.85
N ALA A 144 -14.13 -20.84 -11.21
CA ALA A 144 -15.47 -20.71 -10.59
C ALA A 144 -15.62 -21.62 -9.36
N ASP A 145 -14.75 -22.61 -9.22
CA ASP A 145 -14.90 -23.67 -8.25
C ASP A 145 -14.63 -23.20 -6.81
N PRO A 146 -15.28 -23.82 -5.80
CA PRO A 146 -14.96 -23.59 -4.40
C PRO A 146 -13.50 -23.94 -4.11
N VAL A 147 -12.88 -23.14 -3.25
CA VAL A 147 -11.52 -23.39 -2.78
C VAL A 147 -11.54 -24.40 -1.64
N LEU A 148 -10.68 -25.42 -1.72
CA LEU A 148 -10.45 -26.34 -0.61
C LEU A 148 -9.35 -25.81 0.32
N LEU A 149 -9.69 -25.51 1.57
CA LEU A 149 -8.74 -25.23 2.64
C LEU A 149 -8.48 -26.52 3.41
N CYS A 150 -7.37 -27.17 3.12
CA CYS A 150 -6.93 -28.39 3.77
C CYS A 150 -6.03 -28.05 4.94
N VAL A 151 -6.45 -28.42 6.15
CA VAL A 151 -5.78 -28.03 7.39
C VAL A 151 -5.17 -29.26 8.04
N GLY A 152 -3.87 -29.23 8.27
CA GLY A 152 -3.17 -30.34 8.87
C GLY A 152 -3.57 -30.57 10.33
N GLN A 153 -3.66 -31.84 10.70
CA GLN A 153 -4.03 -32.27 12.04
C GLN A 153 -2.82 -33.00 12.65
N PRO A 154 -2.19 -32.43 13.68
CA PRO A 154 -0.99 -33.03 14.26
C PRO A 154 -1.31 -34.34 14.98
N LYS A 155 -0.32 -35.23 15.05
CA LYS A 155 -0.39 -36.44 15.88
C LYS A 155 -0.35 -36.06 17.36
N VAL A 156 -1.51 -36.07 18.01
CA VAL A 156 -1.63 -35.84 19.45
C VAL A 156 -1.97 -37.15 20.14
N TYR A 157 -1.45 -37.33 21.35
CA TYR A 157 -1.73 -38.47 22.21
C TYR A 157 -2.25 -37.96 23.55
N ASN A 158 -3.23 -38.64 24.11
CA ASN A 158 -3.65 -38.44 25.48
C ASN A 158 -2.95 -39.44 26.39
N LEU A 159 -2.79 -39.03 27.64
CA LEU A 159 -2.39 -39.91 28.73
C LEU A 159 -3.67 -40.40 29.43
N ILE A 160 -3.64 -41.62 29.97
CA ILE A 160 -4.77 -42.18 30.70
C ILE A 160 -4.36 -42.76 32.06
N GLY A 161 -5.33 -42.80 32.98
CA GLY A 161 -5.18 -43.41 34.29
C GLY A 161 -4.26 -42.60 35.21
N SER A 162 -3.44 -43.29 36.02
CA SER A 162 -2.57 -42.62 36.99
C SER A 162 -1.52 -41.71 36.35
N LEU A 163 -1.11 -42.02 35.10
CA LEU A 163 -0.11 -41.25 34.38
C LEU A 163 -0.59 -39.85 34.01
N GLU A 164 -1.86 -39.71 33.65
CA GLU A 164 -2.48 -38.40 33.36
C GLU A 164 -2.37 -37.47 34.57
N VAL A 165 -2.77 -37.97 35.75
CA VAL A 165 -2.74 -37.22 37.01
C VAL A 165 -1.32 -36.85 37.44
N GLU A 166 -0.36 -37.74 37.23
CA GLU A 166 1.05 -37.49 37.56
C GLU A 166 1.66 -36.41 36.64
N MET A 167 1.37 -36.49 35.34
CA MET A 167 1.85 -35.50 34.38
C MET A 167 1.19 -34.15 34.56
N GLU A 168 -0.11 -34.08 34.84
CA GLU A 168 -0.80 -32.80 35.12
C GLU A 168 -0.16 -32.04 36.29
N LYS A 169 0.28 -32.74 37.34
CA LYS A 169 1.02 -32.14 38.46
C LYS A 169 2.43 -31.66 38.07
N ALA A 170 3.02 -32.28 37.07
CA ALA A 170 4.36 -31.96 36.56
C ALA A 170 4.34 -30.85 35.49
N VAL A 171 3.18 -30.57 34.88
CA VAL A 171 3.04 -29.49 33.89
C VAL A 171 3.30 -28.13 34.57
N PRO A 172 4.28 -27.36 34.09
CA PRO A 172 4.55 -26.02 34.63
C PRO A 172 3.36 -25.09 34.42
N ALA A 173 3.25 -24.06 35.28
CA ALA A 173 2.22 -23.04 35.13
C ALA A 173 2.31 -22.35 33.75
N PRO A 174 1.17 -21.93 33.18
CA PRO A 174 1.15 -21.20 31.91
C PRO A 174 2.12 -20.01 31.91
N GLY A 175 2.91 -19.87 30.85
CA GLY A 175 3.95 -18.83 30.73
C GLY A 175 5.32 -19.21 31.29
N THR A 176 5.47 -20.39 31.92
CA THR A 176 6.79 -20.91 32.30
C THR A 176 7.52 -21.37 31.03
N GLN A 177 8.68 -20.77 30.75
CA GLN A 177 9.51 -21.16 29.62
C GLN A 177 10.15 -22.51 29.89
N LEU A 178 9.71 -23.56 29.19
CA LEU A 178 10.29 -24.88 29.28
C LEU A 178 11.75 -24.84 28.77
N SER A 179 12.71 -25.23 29.63
CA SER A 179 14.08 -25.46 29.19
C SER A 179 14.12 -26.59 28.16
N ARG A 180 15.05 -26.53 27.20
CA ARG A 180 15.27 -27.62 26.22
C ARG A 180 15.55 -28.97 26.89
N ASP A 181 16.12 -28.96 28.09
CA ASP A 181 16.39 -30.18 28.86
C ASP A 181 15.11 -30.80 29.44
N ALA A 182 14.14 -29.97 29.83
CA ALA A 182 12.82 -30.44 30.27
C ALA A 182 12.02 -31.03 29.10
N ALA A 183 12.22 -30.53 27.88
CA ALA A 183 11.56 -31.05 26.67
C ALA A 183 12.03 -32.47 26.28
N ASN A 184 13.19 -32.92 26.78
CA ASN A 184 13.74 -34.25 26.52
C ASN A 184 13.55 -35.24 27.68
N GLN A 185 12.82 -34.86 28.72
CA GLN A 185 12.58 -35.73 29.86
C GLN A 185 11.69 -36.91 29.45
N LYS A 186 12.11 -38.13 29.82
CA LYS A 186 11.31 -39.33 29.55
C LYS A 186 10.02 -39.26 30.36
N ILE A 187 8.90 -39.46 29.67
CA ILE A 187 7.58 -39.60 30.30
C ILE A 187 7.58 -40.92 31.09
N PRO A 188 7.36 -40.91 32.41
CA PRO A 188 7.21 -42.14 33.19
C PRO A 188 5.96 -42.90 32.71
N GLY A 189 5.95 -44.23 32.75
CA GLY A 189 4.78 -45.04 32.36
C GLY A 189 5.02 -46.00 31.19
N THR A 190 3.98 -46.74 30.83
CA THR A 190 4.03 -47.75 29.75
C THR A 190 3.34 -47.24 28.50
N VAL A 191 3.74 -47.76 27.33
CA VAL A 191 3.14 -47.40 26.03
C VAL A 191 1.61 -47.58 26.02
N GLY A 192 1.08 -48.55 26.79
CA GLY A 192 -0.38 -48.77 26.90
C GLY A 192 -1.16 -47.65 27.60
N GLN A 193 -0.49 -46.71 28.26
CA GLN A 193 -1.11 -45.53 28.89
C GLN A 193 -1.09 -44.30 27.99
N ILE A 194 -0.56 -44.42 26.78
CA ILE A 194 -0.51 -43.37 25.76
C ILE A 194 -1.46 -43.78 24.65
N VAL A 195 -2.58 -43.06 24.52
CA VAL A 195 -3.60 -43.37 23.52
C VAL A 195 -3.64 -42.27 22.46
N PRO A 196 -3.67 -42.60 21.16
CA PRO A 196 -3.73 -41.59 20.12
C PRO A 196 -5.07 -40.84 20.18
N ASN A 197 -5.01 -39.53 19.94
CA ASN A 197 -6.17 -38.65 19.89
C ASN A 197 -6.23 -37.96 18.52
N TRP A 198 -6.73 -38.72 17.55
CA TRP A 198 -6.82 -38.31 16.15
C TRP A 198 -7.86 -37.22 15.94
N ASP A 199 -7.60 -36.34 14.97
CA ASP A 199 -8.54 -35.39 14.37
C ASP A 199 -9.19 -34.36 15.30
N ARG A 200 -8.79 -34.30 16.58
CA ARG A 200 -9.41 -33.42 17.58
C ARG A 200 -8.66 -32.12 17.84
N TYR A 201 -7.42 -32.01 17.40
CA TYR A 201 -6.59 -30.84 17.65
C TYR A 201 -6.14 -30.18 16.38
N LEU A 202 -5.97 -28.87 16.49
CA LEU A 202 -5.37 -28.02 15.49
C LEU A 202 -4.30 -27.17 16.17
N ALA A 203 -3.16 -27.00 15.52
CA ALA A 203 -2.15 -26.07 16.03
C ALA A 203 -2.72 -24.64 15.98
N LEU A 204 -2.49 -23.85 17.02
CA LEU A 204 -3.01 -22.47 17.08
C LEU A 204 -2.55 -21.62 15.89
N GLY A 205 -1.29 -21.79 15.46
CA GLY A 205 -0.75 -21.11 14.27
C GLY A 205 -1.51 -21.48 12.99
N ASP A 206 -1.86 -22.75 12.82
CA ASP A 206 -2.65 -23.22 11.67
C ASP A 206 -4.08 -22.67 11.71
N ALA A 207 -4.68 -22.56 12.91
CA ALA A 207 -6.00 -21.95 13.11
C ALA A 207 -6.04 -20.46 12.72
N ILE A 208 -5.00 -19.72 13.11
CA ILE A 208 -4.85 -18.29 12.76
C ILE A 208 -4.66 -18.16 11.25
N CYS A 209 -3.76 -18.95 10.66
CA CYS A 209 -3.52 -18.95 9.21
C CYS A 209 -4.79 -19.29 8.43
N LEU A 210 -5.54 -20.30 8.87
CA LEU A 210 -6.85 -20.66 8.30
C LEU A 210 -7.82 -19.48 8.32
N SER A 211 -7.93 -18.80 9.46
CA SER A 211 -8.80 -17.63 9.59
C SER A 211 -8.41 -16.49 8.65
N ASP A 212 -7.11 -16.21 8.50
CA ASP A 212 -6.61 -15.15 7.63
C ASP A 212 -6.85 -15.47 6.14
N VAL A 213 -6.56 -16.69 5.72
CA VAL A 213 -6.79 -17.15 4.35
C VAL A 213 -8.30 -17.21 4.05
N ALA A 214 -9.11 -17.76 4.94
CA ALA A 214 -10.56 -17.78 4.79
C ALA A 214 -11.15 -16.37 4.67
N SER A 215 -10.65 -15.42 5.48
CA SER A 215 -11.04 -14.01 5.41
C SER A 215 -10.65 -13.36 4.09
N LEU A 216 -9.46 -13.66 3.57
CA LEU A 216 -9.02 -13.19 2.26
C LEU A 216 -9.96 -13.67 1.15
N LEU A 217 -10.31 -14.96 1.15
CA LEU A 217 -11.22 -15.56 0.16
C LEU A 217 -12.63 -14.99 0.26
N ALA A 218 -13.15 -14.86 1.47
CA ALA A 218 -14.47 -14.27 1.72
C ALA A 218 -14.55 -12.81 1.23
N ARG A 219 -13.52 -11.99 1.49
CA ARG A 219 -13.44 -10.60 1.00
C ARG A 219 -13.39 -10.51 -0.52
N ARG A 220 -12.94 -11.56 -1.20
CA ARG A 220 -12.92 -11.68 -2.66
C ARG A 220 -14.17 -12.36 -3.23
N GLY A 221 -15.18 -12.61 -2.39
CA GLY A 221 -16.44 -13.24 -2.80
C GLY A 221 -16.30 -14.72 -3.18
N ARG A 222 -15.24 -15.37 -2.73
CA ARG A 222 -14.97 -16.78 -3.04
C ARG A 222 -15.58 -17.70 -2.01
N VAL A 223 -16.25 -18.74 -2.51
CA VAL A 223 -16.70 -19.87 -1.69
C VAL A 223 -15.50 -20.75 -1.36
N TYR A 224 -15.44 -21.24 -0.13
CA TYR A 224 -14.43 -22.18 0.32
C TYR A 224 -15.01 -23.26 1.22
N HIS A 225 -14.33 -24.40 1.29
CA HIS A 225 -14.63 -25.50 2.19
C HIS A 225 -13.39 -25.84 3.00
N VAL A 226 -13.59 -26.13 4.28
CA VAL A 226 -12.49 -26.51 5.17
C VAL A 226 -12.55 -28.02 5.39
N ARG A 227 -11.40 -28.69 5.27
CA ARG A 227 -11.24 -30.10 5.62
C ARG A 227 -9.97 -30.32 6.42
N GLY A 228 -10.02 -31.30 7.31
CA GLY A 228 -8.82 -31.80 7.99
C GLY A 228 -7.99 -32.68 7.06
N GLY A 229 -6.68 -32.75 7.27
CA GLY A 229 -5.76 -33.59 6.49
C GLY A 229 -6.25 -35.03 6.36
N GLY A 230 -6.63 -35.68 7.48
CA GLY A 230 -7.12 -37.06 7.47
C GLY A 230 -8.45 -37.29 6.74
N SER A 231 -9.21 -36.21 6.49
CA SER A 231 -10.50 -36.24 5.78
C SER A 231 -10.42 -35.75 4.32
N THR A 232 -9.23 -35.34 3.87
CA THR A 232 -9.00 -34.81 2.53
C THR A 232 -8.54 -35.93 1.62
N THR A 233 -9.28 -36.18 0.54
CA THR A 233 -8.93 -37.24 -0.40
C THR A 233 -8.11 -36.70 -1.58
N PHE A 234 -7.41 -37.58 -2.28
CA PHE A 234 -6.72 -37.21 -3.52
C PHE A 234 -7.68 -36.67 -4.60
N ALA A 235 -8.92 -37.16 -4.65
CA ALA A 235 -9.94 -36.64 -5.55
C ALA A 235 -10.27 -35.18 -5.23
N ASP A 236 -10.45 -34.85 -3.95
CA ASP A 236 -10.72 -33.48 -3.49
C ASP A 236 -9.61 -32.50 -3.95
N LEU A 237 -8.34 -32.90 -3.83
CA LEU A 237 -7.16 -32.12 -4.24
C LEU A 237 -7.03 -31.96 -5.76
N ARG A 238 -7.51 -32.94 -6.52
CA ARG A 238 -7.45 -32.92 -7.99
C ARG A 238 -8.57 -32.10 -8.59
N GLU A 239 -9.75 -32.12 -7.97
CA GLU A 239 -10.97 -31.50 -8.50
C GLU A 239 -11.13 -30.04 -8.08
N ASN A 240 -10.54 -29.64 -6.97
CA ASN A 240 -10.67 -28.28 -6.44
C ASN A 240 -9.30 -27.62 -6.29
N PRO A 241 -9.20 -26.30 -6.53
CA PRO A 241 -8.00 -25.56 -6.13
C PRO A 241 -7.86 -25.64 -4.61
N ALA A 242 -6.67 -26.04 -4.14
CA ALA A 242 -6.44 -26.34 -2.74
C ALA A 242 -5.33 -25.48 -2.12
N VAL A 243 -5.55 -25.08 -0.85
CA VAL A 243 -4.53 -24.49 0.02
C VAL A 243 -4.29 -25.44 1.17
N LEU A 244 -3.05 -25.85 1.35
CA LEU A 244 -2.60 -26.71 2.44
C LEU A 244 -2.04 -25.84 3.56
N ILE A 245 -2.63 -25.90 4.74
CA ILE A 245 -2.26 -25.11 5.92
C ILE A 245 -1.73 -26.07 6.97
N GLY A 246 -0.44 -25.96 7.29
CA GLY A 246 0.17 -26.86 8.25
C GLY A 246 1.70 -26.82 8.30
N GLY A 247 2.27 -27.59 9.23
CA GLY A 247 3.72 -27.76 9.41
C GLY A 247 4.19 -29.21 9.22
N PHE A 248 5.47 -29.46 9.53
CA PHE A 248 6.18 -30.73 9.30
C PHE A 248 5.59 -31.97 9.98
N THR A 249 4.68 -31.81 10.94
CA THR A 249 4.11 -32.91 11.75
C THR A 249 2.75 -33.40 11.26
N ASN A 250 2.28 -32.90 10.12
CA ASN A 250 0.97 -33.23 9.58
C ASN A 250 1.08 -34.43 8.63
N ASP A 251 0.17 -35.39 8.80
CA ASP A 251 -0.03 -36.46 7.83
C ASP A 251 -0.94 -35.90 6.71
N TRP A 252 -0.40 -35.87 5.48
CA TRP A 252 -1.14 -35.53 4.27
C TRP A 252 -1.39 -36.78 3.43
#